data_AF-A0A2R6LQ83-F1
#
_entry.id   AF-A0A2R6LQ83-F1
#
_cell.length_a   1.000
_cell.length_b   1.000
_cell.length_c   1.000
_cell.angle_alpha   90.00
_cell.angle_beta   90.00
_cell.angle_gamma   90.00
#
_symmetry.space_group_name_H-M   'P 1'
#
loop_
_entity.id
_entity.type
_entity.pdbx_description
1 polymer ?
#
loop_
_entity_poly.entity_id
_entity_poly.type
_entity_poly.pdbx_seq_one_letter_code
_entity_poly.pdbx_strand_id
1 'polypeptide(L)'
;MSDMETLEELSKEYRSSIPSDLRETRSFDWYLEELYDDPSIARNAHQRVADMFDYYGTQYDEEAGVVEYELASEDPLGDGENTFYGRVIHEAIHEFINKVKSGARGLGPEKRIKLLLGPVGSGKSDFDRQVRRYYEDYTTRQDGRMYTFRWTGLCDVLVDQDPADDVVRSPMNQDPIVLLPDEQRESVLEDINERHDAPYTIRNEQALDPASEFYMDRLLEEYDDDLQSVLENHIEVVRLVADENKRQAIETFEPKDKKNQDETELTGDVNYSKIAVYGESDPRAFDYSGAFCNANRGIFSGEELLKLQREFLYDFLHATQEQTIKPKNNPRIDIDQVIV
;
A
#
# COMPACT_ATOMS: atom_id res chain seq x y z
N MET A 1 -11.86 -6.72 43.81
CA MET A 1 -12.84 -7.45 42.99
C MET A 1 -12.54 -6.99 41.57
N SER A 2 -12.07 -7.89 40.71
CA SER A 2 -11.85 -7.56 39.30
C SER A 2 -13.22 -7.27 38.72
N ASP A 3 -13.44 -6.02 38.32
CA ASP A 3 -14.51 -5.71 37.38
C ASP A 3 -14.18 -6.52 36.13
N MET A 4 -14.98 -7.56 35.92
CA MET A 4 -14.77 -8.50 34.84
C MET A 4 -15.51 -7.90 33.64
N GLU A 5 -14.76 -7.50 32.62
CA GLU A 5 -15.34 -6.90 31.41
C GLU A 5 -16.35 -7.86 30.78
N THR A 6 -17.51 -7.35 30.44
CA THR A 6 -18.55 -8.11 29.77
C THR A 6 -18.24 -8.23 28.29
N LEU A 7 -18.70 -9.32 27.66
CA LEU A 7 -18.61 -9.46 26.20
C LEU A 7 -19.31 -8.31 25.46
N GLU A 8 -20.34 -7.70 26.06
CA GLU A 8 -21.01 -6.54 25.48
C GLU A 8 -20.12 -5.29 25.46
N GLU A 9 -19.37 -5.03 26.55
CA GLU A 9 -18.41 -3.94 26.63
C GLU A 9 -17.28 -4.15 25.63
N LEU A 10 -16.65 -5.33 25.64
CA LEU A 10 -15.60 -5.71 24.68
C LEU A 10 -16.09 -5.61 23.22
N SER A 11 -17.32 -6.03 22.94
CA SER A 11 -17.90 -5.91 21.60
C SER A 11 -18.17 -4.46 21.19
N LYS A 12 -18.51 -3.57 22.13
CA LYS A 12 -18.70 -2.14 21.83
C LYS A 12 -17.36 -1.47 21.55
N GLU A 13 -16.37 -1.75 22.38
CA GLU A 13 -15.00 -1.26 22.20
C GLU A 13 -14.41 -1.70 20.85
N TYR A 14 -14.52 -2.99 20.52
CA TYR A 14 -14.07 -3.51 19.23
C TYR A 14 -14.80 -2.90 18.04
N ARG A 15 -16.10 -2.60 18.17
CA ARG A 15 -16.83 -1.90 17.09
C ARG A 15 -16.36 -0.47 16.93
N SER A 16 -16.03 0.23 18.02
CA SER A 16 -15.52 1.60 17.96
C SER A 16 -14.08 1.69 17.48
N SER A 17 -13.29 0.62 17.57
CA SER A 17 -11.91 0.59 17.08
C SER A 17 -11.79 0.33 15.58
N ILE A 18 -12.89 -0.04 14.91
CA ILE A 18 -12.91 -0.32 13.47
C ILE A 18 -13.39 0.93 12.73
N PRO A 19 -12.75 1.32 11.61
CA PRO A 19 -13.27 2.39 10.75
C PRO A 19 -14.71 2.11 10.34
N SER A 20 -15.61 3.09 10.49
CA SER A 20 -17.04 2.91 10.24
C SER A 20 -17.33 2.52 8.79
N ASP A 21 -16.53 3.03 7.86
CA ASP A 21 -16.63 2.77 6.42
C ASP A 21 -15.90 1.49 5.97
N LEU A 22 -15.25 0.74 6.87
CA LEU A 22 -14.42 -0.42 6.50
C LEU A 22 -15.17 -1.48 5.69
N ARG A 23 -16.47 -1.66 5.96
CA ARG A 23 -17.33 -2.68 5.33
C ARG A 23 -18.36 -2.08 4.38
N GLU A 24 -18.30 -0.77 4.17
CA GLU A 24 -19.22 -0.09 3.27
C GLU A 24 -18.61 -0.04 1.88
N THR A 25 -19.45 -0.15 0.85
CA THR A 25 -19.07 0.12 -0.52
C THR A 25 -19.58 1.50 -0.93
N ARG A 26 -18.85 2.11 -1.86
CA ARG A 26 -19.15 3.44 -2.43
C ARG A 26 -19.05 3.37 -3.95
N SER A 27 -19.73 4.28 -4.62
CA SER A 27 -19.60 4.45 -6.07
C SER A 27 -18.28 5.13 -6.43
N PHE A 28 -17.92 5.04 -7.70
CA PHE A 28 -16.81 5.83 -8.24
C PHE A 28 -17.08 7.34 -8.18
N ASP A 29 -18.32 7.77 -8.40
CA ASP A 29 -18.71 9.18 -8.25
C ASP A 29 -18.44 9.72 -6.85
N TRP A 30 -18.79 8.95 -5.81
CA TRP A 30 -18.46 9.32 -4.44
C TRP A 30 -16.95 9.48 -4.26
N TYR A 31 -16.14 8.62 -4.87
CA TYR A 31 -14.69 8.71 -4.78
C TYR A 31 -14.16 9.99 -5.44
N LEU A 32 -14.71 10.38 -6.61
CA LEU A 32 -14.34 11.65 -7.23
C LEU A 32 -14.73 12.85 -6.36
N GLU A 33 -15.94 12.87 -5.80
CA GLU A 33 -16.37 13.92 -4.87
C GLU A 33 -15.42 14.01 -3.66
N GLU A 34 -15.17 12.89 -3.00
CA GLU A 34 -14.27 12.81 -1.85
C GLU A 34 -12.84 13.24 -2.20
N LEU A 35 -12.36 12.92 -3.40
CA LEU A 35 -11.02 13.32 -3.87
C LEU A 35 -10.90 14.84 -4.04
N TYR A 36 -11.97 15.52 -4.44
CA TYR A 36 -11.99 16.98 -4.54
C TYR A 36 -12.18 17.67 -3.18
N ASP A 37 -12.83 17.01 -2.23
CA ASP A 37 -13.04 17.50 -0.86
C ASP A 37 -11.81 17.28 0.02
N ASP A 38 -11.17 16.13 -0.08
CA ASP A 38 -9.94 15.75 0.63
C ASP A 38 -8.99 14.98 -0.31
N PRO A 39 -8.12 15.69 -1.03
CA PRO A 39 -7.16 15.06 -1.95
C PRO A 39 -6.22 14.06 -1.26
N SER A 40 -6.05 14.13 0.06
CA SER A 40 -5.13 13.27 0.79
C SER A 40 -5.46 11.77 0.69
N ILE A 41 -6.68 11.40 0.28
CA ILE A 41 -7.05 9.99 0.07
C ILE A 41 -6.23 9.33 -1.05
N ALA A 42 -5.78 10.11 -2.05
CA ALA A 42 -5.03 9.64 -3.22
C ALA A 42 -3.50 9.69 -3.04
N ARG A 43 -3.00 9.98 -1.83
CA ARG A 43 -1.57 9.95 -1.54
C ARG A 43 -0.94 8.61 -1.93
N ASN A 44 0.29 8.69 -2.44
CA ASN A 44 1.13 7.52 -2.61
C ASN A 44 1.71 7.04 -1.26
N ALA A 45 2.39 5.89 -1.25
CA ALA A 45 2.94 5.30 -0.05
C ALA A 45 3.96 6.21 0.67
N HIS A 46 4.88 6.86 -0.06
CA HIS A 46 5.86 7.77 0.56
C HIS A 46 5.19 8.97 1.23
N GLN A 47 4.16 9.54 0.60
CA GLN A 47 3.38 10.65 1.14
C GLN A 47 2.62 10.22 2.40
N ARG A 48 1.95 9.07 2.36
CA ARG A 48 1.19 8.57 3.51
C ARG A 48 2.09 8.21 4.68
N VAL A 49 3.26 7.59 4.44
CA VAL A 49 4.24 7.31 5.50
C VAL A 49 4.85 8.62 6.03
N ALA A 50 5.12 9.60 5.19
CA ALA A 50 5.60 10.92 5.64
C ALA A 50 4.58 11.61 6.56
N ASP A 51 3.33 11.66 6.14
CA ASP A 51 2.25 12.30 6.89
C ASP A 51 1.92 11.55 8.18
N MET A 52 2.09 10.22 8.21
CA MET A 52 2.00 9.44 9.45
C MET A 52 2.95 9.99 10.52
N PHE A 53 4.22 10.23 10.17
CA PHE A 53 5.18 10.81 11.13
C PHE A 53 4.77 12.20 11.60
N ASP A 54 4.15 13.01 10.74
CA ASP A 54 3.66 14.35 11.10
C ASP A 54 2.37 14.29 11.94
N TYR A 55 1.49 13.33 11.69
CA TYR A 55 0.25 13.09 12.42
C TYR A 55 0.51 12.74 13.89
N TYR A 56 1.47 11.84 14.15
CA TYR A 56 1.81 11.47 15.54
C TYR A 56 2.62 12.54 16.26
N GLY A 57 3.25 13.47 15.55
CA GLY A 57 3.93 14.61 16.16
C GLY A 57 5.44 14.46 16.29
N THR A 58 6.06 15.62 16.51
CA THR A 58 7.50 15.77 16.69
C THR A 58 7.80 16.73 17.81
N GLN A 59 8.89 16.46 18.52
CA GLN A 59 9.45 17.34 19.54
C GLN A 59 10.89 17.69 19.16
N TYR A 60 11.29 18.93 19.42
CA TYR A 60 12.70 19.31 19.31
C TYR A 60 13.37 19.16 20.67
N ASP A 61 14.36 18.27 20.77
CA ASP A 61 15.23 18.18 21.94
C ASP A 61 16.31 19.28 21.83
N GLU A 62 16.16 20.34 22.63
CA GLU A 62 17.12 21.45 22.67
C GLU A 62 18.50 21.04 23.20
N GLU A 63 18.58 20.04 24.08
CA GLU A 63 19.84 19.57 24.67
C GLU A 63 20.63 18.70 23.68
N ALA A 64 19.94 17.78 23.00
CA ALA A 64 20.55 16.92 21.99
C ALA A 64 20.71 17.62 20.63
N GLY A 65 19.89 18.65 20.35
CA GLY A 65 19.86 19.40 19.10
C GLY A 65 19.26 18.61 17.93
N VAL A 66 18.34 17.68 18.22
CA VAL A 66 17.73 16.75 17.24
C VAL A 66 16.20 16.82 17.30
N VAL A 67 15.55 16.57 16.16
CA VAL A 67 14.09 16.38 16.11
C VAL A 67 13.79 14.93 16.47
N GLU A 68 13.00 14.74 17.51
CA GLU A 68 12.45 13.46 17.93
C GLU A 68 11.02 13.32 17.41
N TYR A 69 10.63 12.10 17.07
CA TYR A 69 9.29 11.78 16.58
C TYR A 69 8.58 11.00 17.68
N GLU A 70 7.37 11.41 18.06
CA GLU A 70 6.67 10.90 19.24
C GLU A 70 6.48 9.38 19.17
N LEU A 71 6.27 8.83 17.97
CA LEU A 71 6.18 7.38 17.78
C LEU A 71 7.42 6.62 18.25
N ALA A 72 8.59 7.25 18.23
CA ALA A 72 9.86 6.65 18.65
C ALA A 72 10.27 7.10 20.06
N SER A 73 10.05 8.36 20.44
CA SER A 73 10.46 8.90 21.75
C SER A 73 9.46 8.60 22.87
N GLU A 74 8.18 8.40 22.55
CA GLU A 74 7.13 8.20 23.55
C GLU A 74 6.35 6.89 23.36
N ASP A 75 6.29 6.35 22.14
CA ASP A 75 5.52 5.17 21.78
C ASP A 75 4.06 5.18 22.31
N PRO A 76 3.23 6.18 21.94
CA PRO A 76 1.86 6.31 22.45
C PRO A 76 0.95 5.10 22.19
N LEU A 77 1.17 4.30 21.13
CA LEU A 77 0.40 3.08 20.88
C LEU A 77 0.86 1.88 21.73
N GLY A 78 2.07 1.93 22.29
CA GLY A 78 2.65 0.88 23.11
C GLY A 78 2.88 1.28 24.55
N ASP A 79 2.30 2.39 25.00
CA ASP A 79 2.44 2.94 26.36
C ASP A 79 3.93 3.11 26.78
N GLY A 80 4.81 3.49 25.85
CA GLY A 80 6.24 3.68 26.12
C GLY A 80 7.10 2.41 26.17
N GLU A 81 6.52 1.22 25.96
CA GLU A 81 7.25 -0.05 26.03
C GLU A 81 8.34 -0.18 24.96
N ASN A 82 8.17 0.48 23.80
CA ASN A 82 9.11 0.42 22.67
C ASN A 82 9.81 1.76 22.42
N THR A 83 9.98 2.60 23.45
CA THR A 83 10.70 3.88 23.32
C THR A 83 12.17 3.68 22.95
N PHE A 84 12.63 4.46 21.99
CA PHE A 84 14.03 4.57 21.60
C PHE A 84 14.73 5.64 22.44
N TYR A 85 15.98 5.38 22.84
CA TYR A 85 16.74 6.28 23.68
C TYR A 85 18.09 6.63 23.04
N GLY A 86 18.44 7.90 23.14
CA GLY A 86 19.79 8.39 22.85
C GLY A 86 19.90 9.06 21.49
N ARG A 87 20.63 10.19 21.50
CA ARG A 87 20.79 11.11 20.37
C ARG A 87 21.10 10.45 19.04
N VAL A 88 22.04 9.49 19.01
CA VAL A 88 22.48 8.84 17.75
C VAL A 88 21.34 8.08 17.08
N ILE A 89 20.43 7.49 17.87
CA ILE A 89 19.26 6.77 17.35
C ILE A 89 18.26 7.78 16.76
N HIS A 90 17.95 8.85 17.50
CA HIS A 90 17.04 9.89 17.00
C HIS A 90 17.59 10.62 15.77
N GLU A 91 18.91 10.84 15.66
CA GLU A 91 19.55 11.37 14.45
C GLU A 91 19.36 10.43 13.26
N ALA A 92 19.53 9.11 13.45
CA ALA A 92 19.33 8.12 12.39
C ALA A 92 17.85 8.00 11.97
N ILE A 93 16.92 8.03 12.93
CA ILE A 93 15.47 8.07 12.69
C ILE A 93 15.11 9.33 11.90
N HIS A 94 15.63 10.49 12.30
CA HIS A 94 15.42 11.75 11.59
C HIS A 94 15.96 11.70 10.15
N GLU A 95 17.12 11.09 9.92
CA GLU A 95 17.67 10.89 8.57
C GLU A 95 16.78 9.97 7.72
N PHE A 96 16.27 8.87 8.30
CA PHE A 96 15.33 7.97 7.63
C PHE A 96 14.06 8.74 7.21
N ILE A 97 13.48 9.51 8.12
CA ILE A 97 12.23 10.23 7.85
C ILE A 97 12.45 11.35 6.82
N ASN A 98 13.59 12.02 6.85
CA ASN A 98 13.95 12.99 5.79
C ASN A 98 14.04 12.34 4.41
N LYS A 99 14.52 11.09 4.30
CA LYS A 99 14.50 10.33 3.04
C LYS A 99 13.08 10.00 2.61
N VAL A 100 12.20 9.62 3.54
CA VAL A 100 10.77 9.39 3.25
C VAL A 100 10.10 10.67 2.76
N LYS A 101 10.24 11.78 3.50
CA LYS A 101 9.69 13.10 3.12
C LYS A 101 10.24 13.62 1.79
N SER A 102 11.51 13.34 1.48
CA SER A 102 12.10 13.66 0.18
C SER A 102 11.51 12.80 -0.95
N GLY A 103 11.22 11.53 -0.67
CA GLY A 103 10.51 10.63 -1.60
C GLY A 103 9.07 11.08 -1.84
N ALA A 104 8.36 11.53 -0.80
CA ALA A 104 7.00 12.08 -0.92
C ALA A 104 6.92 13.27 -1.89
N ARG A 105 8.02 14.02 -2.03
CA ARG A 105 8.20 15.17 -2.95
C ARG A 105 8.72 14.79 -4.33
N GLY A 106 9.02 13.51 -4.59
CA GLY A 106 9.57 13.04 -5.86
C GLY A 106 10.99 13.53 -6.13
N LEU A 107 11.85 13.63 -5.10
CA LEU A 107 13.21 14.16 -5.21
C LEU A 107 14.28 13.08 -5.45
N GLY A 108 13.87 11.83 -5.74
CA GLY A 108 14.74 10.70 -6.03
C GLY A 108 14.80 9.60 -4.94
N PRO A 109 14.66 9.89 -3.63
CA PRO A 109 14.65 8.83 -2.61
C PRO A 109 13.51 7.83 -2.71
N GLU A 110 12.38 8.18 -3.33
CA GLU A 110 11.30 7.25 -3.67
C GLU A 110 11.82 6.08 -4.52
N LYS A 111 12.84 6.32 -5.37
CA LYS A 111 13.46 5.34 -6.25
C LYS A 111 14.63 4.56 -5.63
N ARG A 112 14.64 4.41 -4.30
CA ARG A 112 15.75 3.80 -3.54
C ARG A 112 15.26 2.96 -2.38
N ILE A 113 16.04 1.93 -2.03
CA ILE A 113 15.90 1.13 -0.79
C ILE A 113 16.41 1.94 0.40
N LYS A 114 15.67 1.98 1.52
CA LYS A 114 16.04 2.70 2.74
C LYS A 114 16.71 1.76 3.73
N LEU A 115 17.98 1.46 3.47
CA LEU A 115 18.75 0.53 4.30
C LEU A 115 19.02 1.07 5.71
N LEU A 116 18.54 0.35 6.73
CA LEU A 116 18.93 0.52 8.12
C LEU A 116 20.19 -0.31 8.42
N LEU A 117 21.33 0.34 8.65
CA LEU A 117 22.62 -0.31 8.91
C LEU A 117 23.15 0.02 10.30
N GLY A 118 23.55 -0.99 11.05
CA GLY A 118 24.09 -0.83 12.40
C GLY A 118 24.39 -2.17 13.09
N PRO A 119 25.11 -2.15 14.23
CA PRO A 119 25.47 -3.36 14.97
C PRO A 119 24.24 -4.12 15.51
N VAL A 120 24.44 -5.36 15.95
CA VAL A 120 23.37 -6.15 16.58
C VAL A 120 22.90 -5.44 17.86
N GLY A 121 21.59 -5.44 18.10
CA GLY A 121 21.00 -4.78 19.27
C GLY A 121 20.87 -3.26 19.17
N SER A 122 21.06 -2.67 17.98
CA SER A 122 20.89 -1.22 17.76
C SER A 122 19.45 -0.78 17.46
N GLY A 123 18.45 -1.65 17.71
CA GLY A 123 17.02 -1.32 17.54
C GLY A 123 16.50 -1.20 16.09
N LYS A 124 17.21 -1.69 15.08
CA LYS A 124 16.79 -1.54 13.66
C LYS A 124 15.47 -2.25 13.35
N SER A 125 15.39 -3.54 13.68
CA SER A 125 14.19 -4.34 13.46
C SER A 125 13.04 -3.86 14.36
N ASP A 126 13.35 -3.37 15.56
CA ASP A 126 12.35 -2.76 16.45
C ASP A 126 11.77 -1.48 15.86
N PHE A 127 12.61 -0.61 15.27
CA PHE A 127 12.15 0.62 14.63
C PHE A 127 11.32 0.31 13.39
N ASP A 128 11.77 -0.61 12.54
CA ASP A 128 10.99 -1.05 11.37
C ASP A 128 9.61 -1.61 11.78
N ARG A 129 9.58 -2.51 12.77
CA ARG A 129 8.34 -3.05 13.34
C ARG A 129 7.44 -1.94 13.90
N GLN A 130 8.01 -0.95 14.58
CA GLN A 130 7.24 0.17 15.12
C GLN A 130 6.66 1.03 13.99
N VAL A 131 7.44 1.36 12.95
CA VAL A 131 6.94 2.12 11.79
C VAL A 131 5.77 1.40 11.12
N ARG A 132 5.88 0.08 10.91
CA ARG A 132 4.80 -0.73 10.33
C ARG A 132 3.54 -0.73 11.20
N ARG A 133 3.68 -0.92 12.53
CA ARG A 133 2.56 -0.87 13.48
C ARG A 133 1.85 0.50 13.49
N TYR A 134 2.61 1.58 13.43
CA TYR A 134 2.05 2.93 13.39
C TYR A 134 1.37 3.22 12.04
N TYR A 135 1.84 2.59 10.95
CA TYR A 135 1.21 2.67 9.63
C TYR A 135 -0.14 1.94 9.61
N GLU A 136 -0.23 0.74 10.21
CA GLU A 136 -1.50 0.04 10.41
C GLU A 136 -2.50 0.93 11.14
N ASP A 137 -2.14 1.46 12.32
CA ASP A 137 -3.02 2.34 13.08
C ASP A 137 -3.39 3.60 12.28
N TYR A 138 -2.42 4.27 11.65
CA TYR A 138 -2.68 5.50 10.90
C TYR A 138 -3.69 5.29 9.76
N THR A 139 -3.60 4.17 9.04
CA THR A 139 -4.56 3.84 7.98
C THR A 139 -5.96 3.50 8.48
N THR A 140 -6.15 3.24 9.78
CA THR A 140 -7.49 3.17 10.39
C THR A 140 -8.08 4.56 10.68
N ARG A 141 -7.25 5.59 10.78
CA ARG A 141 -7.69 6.96 11.08
C ARG A 141 -8.27 7.64 9.83
N GLN A 142 -8.98 8.74 10.07
CA GLN A 142 -9.48 9.62 9.00
C GLN A 142 -8.34 10.36 8.29
N ASP A 143 -7.23 10.65 8.96
CA ASP A 143 -6.09 11.34 8.35
C ASP A 143 -5.20 10.42 7.52
N GLY A 144 -5.12 9.11 7.83
CA GLY A 144 -4.31 8.14 7.06
C GLY A 144 -5.10 7.35 6.02
N ARG A 145 -6.30 7.85 5.70
CA ARG A 145 -7.36 7.11 5.04
C ARG A 145 -7.04 6.88 3.56
N MET A 146 -7.32 5.68 3.03
CA MET A 146 -7.11 5.31 1.63
C MET A 146 -8.13 4.29 1.15
N TYR A 147 -8.30 4.22 -0.18
CA TYR A 147 -9.29 3.39 -0.83
C TYR A 147 -8.67 2.57 -1.96
N THR A 148 -9.37 1.50 -2.32
CA THR A 148 -9.15 0.73 -3.54
C THR A 148 -10.52 0.36 -4.11
N PHE A 149 -10.55 -0.42 -5.18
CA PHE A 149 -11.78 -0.82 -5.84
C PHE A 149 -11.87 -2.33 -5.98
N ARG A 150 -13.09 -2.80 -6.20
CA ARG A 150 -13.38 -4.16 -6.66
C ARG A 150 -14.31 -4.12 -7.86
N TRP A 151 -14.04 -5.02 -8.79
CA TRP A 151 -14.89 -5.38 -9.90
C TRP A 151 -16.07 -6.21 -9.40
N THR A 152 -17.27 -5.97 -9.91
CA THR A 152 -18.50 -6.69 -9.52
C THR A 152 -19.33 -7.10 -10.72
N GLY A 153 -20.13 -8.16 -10.58
CA GLY A 153 -21.03 -8.63 -11.64
C GLY A 153 -20.25 -9.07 -12.88
N LEU A 154 -19.05 -9.61 -12.70
CA LEU A 154 -18.20 -10.03 -13.81
C LEU A 154 -18.83 -11.20 -14.57
N CYS A 155 -19.52 -12.11 -13.89
CA CYS A 155 -20.18 -13.25 -14.52
C CYS A 155 -21.39 -12.85 -15.37
N ASP A 156 -21.94 -11.64 -15.19
CA ASP A 156 -23.06 -11.15 -16.00
C ASP A 156 -22.63 -10.84 -17.45
N VAL A 157 -21.34 -10.51 -17.64
CA VAL A 157 -20.76 -10.13 -18.93
C VAL A 157 -19.77 -11.18 -19.44
N LEU A 158 -18.91 -11.70 -18.55
CA LEU A 158 -17.83 -12.62 -18.88
C LEU A 158 -18.27 -14.07 -18.68
N VAL A 159 -18.67 -14.72 -19.77
CA VAL A 159 -19.18 -16.10 -19.77
C VAL A 159 -18.16 -17.13 -19.29
N ASP A 160 -16.86 -16.85 -19.44
CA ASP A 160 -15.76 -17.72 -19.03
C ASP A 160 -15.22 -17.43 -17.63
N GLN A 161 -15.77 -16.42 -16.93
CA GLN A 161 -15.36 -16.09 -15.57
C GLN A 161 -15.69 -17.22 -14.59
N ASP A 162 -14.73 -17.58 -13.74
CA ASP A 162 -14.96 -18.50 -12.63
C ASP A 162 -16.05 -17.90 -11.73
N PRO A 163 -17.15 -18.62 -11.45
CA PRO A 163 -18.21 -18.13 -10.58
C PRO A 163 -17.74 -17.75 -9.17
N ALA A 164 -16.58 -18.26 -8.71
CA ALA A 164 -15.98 -17.83 -7.45
C ALA A 164 -15.35 -16.42 -7.52
N ASP A 165 -15.08 -15.92 -8.72
CA ASP A 165 -14.48 -14.63 -9.03
C ASP A 165 -15.50 -13.65 -9.67
N ASP A 166 -16.79 -13.72 -9.32
CA ASP A 166 -17.79 -12.73 -9.78
C ASP A 166 -17.53 -11.33 -9.22
N VAL A 167 -16.87 -11.28 -8.06
CA VAL A 167 -16.40 -10.06 -7.41
C VAL A 167 -14.90 -10.18 -7.17
N VAL A 168 -14.11 -9.30 -7.79
CA VAL A 168 -12.65 -9.33 -7.74
C VAL A 168 -12.13 -7.98 -7.31
N ARG A 169 -11.51 -7.91 -6.12
CA ARG A 169 -10.78 -6.72 -5.69
C ARG A 169 -9.58 -6.48 -6.61
N SER A 170 -9.22 -5.22 -6.87
CA SER A 170 -7.96 -4.88 -7.56
C SER A 170 -6.82 -5.71 -6.97
N PRO A 171 -6.19 -6.60 -7.76
CA PRO A 171 -5.16 -7.50 -7.24
C PRO A 171 -3.97 -6.76 -6.63
N MET A 172 -3.67 -5.56 -7.14
CA MET A 172 -2.61 -4.70 -6.63
C MET A 172 -3.12 -3.67 -5.62
N ASN A 173 -4.38 -3.71 -5.19
CA ASN A 173 -4.97 -2.69 -4.31
C ASN A 173 -4.77 -1.24 -4.83
N GLN A 174 -4.82 -1.05 -6.14
CA GLN A 174 -4.52 0.24 -6.74
C GLN A 174 -5.54 1.30 -6.29
N ASP A 175 -5.10 2.55 -6.36
CA ASP A 175 -5.97 3.69 -6.10
C ASP A 175 -7.09 3.76 -7.13
N PRO A 176 -8.36 4.01 -6.76
CA PRO A 176 -9.45 4.06 -7.74
C PRO A 176 -9.21 5.05 -8.88
N ILE A 177 -8.42 6.11 -8.67
CA ILE A 177 -8.11 7.09 -9.73
C ILE A 177 -7.46 6.46 -10.96
N VAL A 178 -6.79 5.31 -10.82
CA VAL A 178 -6.15 4.57 -11.92
C VAL A 178 -7.15 4.07 -12.97
N LEU A 179 -8.44 3.98 -12.61
CA LEU A 179 -9.52 3.59 -13.53
C LEU A 179 -9.79 4.65 -14.60
N LEU A 180 -9.36 5.89 -14.38
CA LEU A 180 -9.48 6.95 -15.37
C LEU A 180 -8.36 6.84 -16.43
N PRO A 181 -8.70 7.00 -17.72
CA PRO A 181 -7.70 7.16 -18.78
C PRO A 181 -6.70 8.27 -18.45
N ASP A 182 -5.45 8.10 -18.90
CA ASP A 182 -4.31 8.96 -18.55
C ASP A 182 -4.61 10.46 -18.66
N GLU A 183 -5.11 10.93 -19.80
CA GLU A 183 -5.40 12.36 -20.02
C GLU A 183 -6.47 12.91 -19.06
N GLN A 184 -7.49 12.09 -18.74
CA GLN A 184 -8.58 12.49 -17.85
C GLN A 184 -8.09 12.52 -16.40
N ARG A 185 -7.30 11.51 -16.02
CA ARG A 185 -6.66 11.41 -14.72
C ARG A 185 -5.69 12.56 -14.46
N GLU A 186 -4.87 12.93 -15.44
CA GLU A 186 -3.98 14.09 -15.35
C GLU A 186 -4.78 15.37 -15.05
N SER A 187 -5.89 15.60 -15.75
CA SER A 187 -6.75 16.76 -15.49
C SER A 187 -7.32 16.77 -14.07
N VAL A 188 -7.80 15.63 -13.56
CA VAL A 188 -8.32 15.54 -12.19
C VAL A 188 -7.19 15.78 -11.18
N LEU A 189 -6.03 15.19 -11.38
CA LEU A 189 -4.86 15.36 -10.52
C LEU A 189 -4.38 16.83 -10.50
N GLU A 190 -4.38 17.51 -11.63
CA GLU A 190 -4.05 18.95 -11.70
C GLU A 190 -5.01 19.76 -10.83
N ASP A 191 -6.32 19.58 -11.01
CA ASP A 191 -7.33 20.36 -10.27
C ASP A 191 -7.23 20.14 -8.74
N ILE A 192 -7.05 18.90 -8.29
CA ILE A 192 -6.98 18.62 -6.84
C ILE A 192 -5.68 19.13 -6.25
N ASN A 193 -4.57 19.11 -6.99
CA ASN A 193 -3.29 19.65 -6.53
C ASN A 193 -3.32 21.18 -6.41
N GLU A 194 -4.16 21.90 -7.16
CA GLU A 194 -4.37 23.33 -6.95
C GLU A 194 -5.06 23.64 -5.62
N ARG A 195 -5.82 22.69 -5.07
CA ARG A 195 -6.58 22.82 -3.82
C ARG A 195 -5.87 22.21 -2.61
N HIS A 196 -4.90 21.34 -2.86
CA HIS A 196 -4.22 20.56 -1.82
C HIS A 196 -3.09 21.37 -1.16
N ASP A 197 -3.27 21.72 0.12
CA ASP A 197 -2.25 22.40 0.92
C ASP A 197 -1.29 21.39 1.56
N ALA A 198 -0.33 20.91 0.78
CA ALA A 198 0.70 19.98 1.24
C ALA A 198 2.07 20.30 0.64
N PRO A 199 3.17 19.85 1.28
CA PRO A 199 4.52 20.12 0.80
C PRO A 199 4.94 19.25 -0.41
N TYR A 200 3.99 18.59 -1.08
CA TYR A 200 4.19 17.69 -2.21
C TYR A 200 2.99 17.69 -3.16
N THR A 201 3.20 17.14 -4.36
CA THR A 201 2.17 16.97 -5.40
C THR A 201 1.69 15.52 -5.42
N ILE A 202 0.39 15.30 -5.41
CA ILE A 202 -0.22 13.98 -5.61
C ILE A 202 -0.05 13.58 -7.08
N ARG A 203 0.45 12.37 -7.32
CA ARG A 203 0.68 11.82 -8.66
C ARG A 203 0.22 10.37 -8.68
N ASN A 204 -0.31 9.95 -9.82
CA ASN A 204 -0.61 8.56 -10.09
C ASN A 204 -0.24 8.26 -11.55
N GLU A 205 0.97 7.77 -11.76
CA GLU A 205 1.54 7.42 -13.07
C GLU A 205 1.39 5.91 -13.38
N GLN A 206 0.53 5.21 -12.63
CA GLN A 206 0.37 3.75 -12.75
C GLN A 206 -0.54 3.39 -13.93
N ALA A 207 -0.28 2.28 -14.61
CA ALA A 207 -1.26 1.59 -15.43
C ALA A 207 -2.15 0.68 -14.57
N LEU A 208 -3.29 0.25 -15.10
CA LEU A 208 -4.07 -0.80 -14.46
C LEU A 208 -3.25 -2.09 -14.37
N ASP A 209 -3.41 -2.82 -13.28
CA ASP A 209 -2.82 -4.16 -13.17
C ASP A 209 -3.39 -5.08 -14.28
N PRO A 210 -2.65 -6.09 -14.77
CA PRO A 210 -3.06 -6.84 -15.95
C PRO A 210 -4.42 -7.52 -15.87
N ALA A 211 -4.88 -7.92 -14.67
CA ALA A 211 -6.21 -8.51 -14.52
C ALA A 211 -7.30 -7.44 -14.54
N SER A 212 -7.08 -6.31 -13.85
CA SER A 212 -7.99 -5.16 -13.92
C SER A 212 -8.08 -4.56 -15.32
N GLU A 213 -6.96 -4.49 -16.06
CA GLU A 213 -6.93 -4.08 -17.47
C GLU A 213 -7.77 -5.01 -18.34
N PHE A 214 -7.67 -6.33 -18.14
CA PHE A 214 -8.50 -7.32 -18.84
C PHE A 214 -10.01 -7.10 -18.58
N TYR A 215 -10.39 -6.85 -17.33
CA TYR A 215 -11.79 -6.59 -17.00
C TYR A 215 -12.28 -5.28 -17.63
N MET A 216 -11.47 -4.21 -17.56
CA MET A 216 -11.80 -2.92 -18.19
C MET A 216 -12.03 -3.08 -19.69
N ASP A 217 -11.11 -3.72 -20.42
CA ASP A 217 -11.19 -3.95 -21.87
C ASP A 217 -12.49 -4.67 -22.25
N ARG A 218 -12.83 -5.75 -21.54
CA ARG A 218 -14.04 -6.53 -21.85
C ARG A 218 -15.33 -5.82 -21.52
N LEU A 219 -15.36 -5.07 -20.42
CA LEU A 219 -16.54 -4.32 -20.04
C LEU A 219 -16.73 -3.14 -21.00
N LEU A 220 -15.68 -2.44 -21.40
CA LEU A 220 -15.79 -1.41 -22.44
C LEU A 220 -16.30 -1.97 -23.77
N GLU A 221 -15.89 -3.19 -24.17
CA GLU A 221 -16.44 -3.86 -25.35
C GLU A 221 -17.96 -4.11 -25.23
N GLU A 222 -18.46 -4.52 -24.06
CA GLU A 222 -19.90 -4.75 -23.82
C GLU A 222 -20.70 -3.44 -23.78
N TYR A 223 -20.12 -2.37 -23.22
CA TYR A 223 -20.78 -1.08 -23.05
C TYR A 223 -20.46 -0.07 -24.19
N ASP A 224 -20.02 -0.53 -25.36
CA ASP A 224 -19.71 0.31 -26.53
C ASP A 224 -18.77 1.50 -26.19
N ASP A 225 -17.69 1.22 -25.46
CA ASP A 225 -16.70 2.18 -24.94
C ASP A 225 -17.24 3.24 -23.95
N ASP A 226 -18.43 3.03 -23.37
CA ASP A 226 -18.97 3.91 -22.33
C ASP A 226 -18.37 3.63 -20.95
N LEU A 227 -17.28 4.33 -20.64
CA LEU A 227 -16.60 4.24 -19.35
C LEU A 227 -17.53 4.55 -18.16
N GLN A 228 -18.46 5.50 -18.30
CA GLN A 228 -19.36 5.84 -17.19
C GLN A 228 -20.22 4.62 -16.82
N SER A 229 -20.79 3.95 -17.81
CA SER A 229 -21.56 2.72 -17.59
C SER A 229 -20.71 1.62 -16.94
N VAL A 230 -19.44 1.47 -17.32
CA VAL A 230 -18.54 0.50 -16.67
C VAL A 230 -18.33 0.85 -15.19
N LEU A 231 -17.98 2.09 -14.88
CA LEU A 231 -17.68 2.54 -13.52
C LEU A 231 -18.92 2.53 -12.60
N GLU A 232 -20.11 2.83 -13.13
CA GLU A 232 -21.35 2.81 -12.35
C GLU A 232 -21.84 1.39 -12.05
N ASN A 233 -21.70 0.46 -12.99
CA ASN A 233 -22.28 -0.88 -12.86
C ASN A 233 -21.31 -1.93 -12.31
N HIS A 234 -20.00 -1.74 -12.48
CA HIS A 234 -19.00 -2.77 -12.20
C HIS A 234 -17.92 -2.37 -11.19
N ILE A 235 -17.94 -1.15 -10.66
CA ILE A 235 -16.95 -0.70 -9.68
C ILE A 235 -17.61 -0.39 -8.34
N GLU A 236 -17.08 -1.02 -7.31
CA GLU A 236 -17.31 -0.62 -5.92
C GLU A 236 -15.99 -0.17 -5.28
N VAL A 237 -15.97 1.08 -4.81
CA VAL A 237 -14.87 1.63 -4.03
C VAL A 237 -15.01 1.18 -2.59
N VAL A 238 -13.92 0.68 -2.02
CA VAL A 238 -13.86 0.09 -0.69
C VAL A 238 -12.67 0.62 0.09
N ARG A 239 -12.87 0.71 1.40
CA ARG A 239 -11.83 1.12 2.36
C ARG A 239 -10.64 0.14 2.33
N LEU A 240 -9.43 0.68 2.15
CA LEU A 240 -8.18 -0.07 2.32
C LEU A 240 -7.51 0.35 3.64
N VAL A 241 -7.25 -0.63 4.50
CA VAL A 241 -6.50 -0.48 5.75
C VAL A 241 -5.28 -1.39 5.66
N ALA A 242 -4.13 -0.89 6.08
CA ALA A 242 -2.92 -1.67 6.16
C ALA A 242 -3.01 -2.68 7.31
N ASP A 243 -2.58 -3.92 7.05
CA ASP A 243 -2.62 -5.01 8.03
C ASP A 243 -1.51 -6.01 7.69
N GLU A 244 -0.51 -6.13 8.55
CA GLU A 244 0.63 -7.02 8.35
C GLU A 244 0.19 -8.49 8.35
N ASN A 245 -0.74 -8.87 9.24
CA ASN A 245 -1.20 -10.26 9.36
C ASN A 245 -1.99 -10.70 8.13
N LYS A 246 -2.74 -9.77 7.53
CA LYS A 246 -3.44 -10.01 6.25
C LYS A 246 -2.55 -9.81 5.03
N ARG A 247 -1.31 -9.36 5.21
CA ARG A 247 -0.38 -9.01 4.13
C ARG A 247 -1.02 -7.98 3.18
N GLN A 248 -1.54 -6.89 3.76
CA GLN A 248 -2.23 -5.81 3.03
C GLN A 248 -1.51 -4.49 3.27
N ALA A 249 -0.93 -3.92 2.21
CA ALA A 249 -0.08 -2.72 2.23
C ALA A 249 1.15 -2.81 3.14
N ILE A 250 1.38 -3.93 3.83
CA ILE A 250 2.58 -4.19 4.63
C ILE A 250 2.99 -5.63 4.37
N GLU A 251 4.27 -5.82 4.05
CA GLU A 251 4.87 -7.15 3.93
C GLU A 251 6.30 -7.13 4.46
N THR A 252 6.68 -8.22 5.11
CA THR A 252 8.07 -8.50 5.49
C THR A 252 8.64 -9.60 4.61
N PHE A 253 9.91 -9.47 4.23
CA PHE A 253 10.58 -10.46 3.40
C PHE A 253 11.93 -10.85 3.99
N GLU A 254 12.04 -12.12 4.34
CA GLU A 254 13.26 -12.70 4.92
C GLU A 254 13.99 -13.61 3.92
N PRO A 255 15.33 -13.60 3.86
CA PRO A 255 16.11 -14.55 3.09
C PRO A 255 15.96 -15.96 3.66
N LYS A 256 15.67 -16.92 2.79
CA LYS A 256 15.62 -18.35 3.11
C LYS A 256 16.83 -19.07 2.53
N ASP A 257 16.94 -20.38 2.76
CA ASP A 257 17.95 -21.20 2.10
C ASP A 257 17.77 -21.08 0.57
N LYS A 258 18.89 -20.86 -0.14
CA LYS A 258 18.94 -20.64 -1.60
C LYS A 258 18.25 -21.71 -2.43
N LYS A 259 18.12 -22.93 -1.91
CA LYS A 259 17.43 -24.02 -2.62
C LYS A 259 15.92 -23.97 -2.50
N ASN A 260 15.41 -23.19 -1.56
CA ASN A 260 14.01 -23.15 -1.14
C ASN A 260 13.39 -21.74 -1.29
N GLN A 261 14.05 -20.84 -2.02
CA GLN A 261 13.56 -19.48 -2.24
C GLN A 261 13.50 -19.20 -3.74
N ASP A 262 12.35 -18.74 -4.21
CA ASP A 262 12.13 -18.36 -5.62
C ASP A 262 11.71 -16.89 -5.73
N GLU A 263 12.04 -16.25 -6.86
CA GLU A 263 11.67 -14.85 -7.16
C GLU A 263 10.15 -14.63 -7.21
N THR A 264 9.37 -15.69 -7.43
CA THR A 264 7.91 -15.63 -7.37
C THR A 264 7.40 -15.29 -5.97
N GLU A 265 8.17 -15.55 -4.90
CA GLU A 265 7.83 -15.08 -3.55
C GLU A 265 7.81 -13.54 -3.47
N LEU A 266 8.57 -12.83 -4.32
CA LEU A 266 8.53 -11.38 -4.42
C LEU A 266 7.45 -10.87 -5.37
N THR A 267 7.29 -11.53 -6.53
CA THR A 267 6.56 -10.96 -7.67
C THR A 267 5.22 -11.64 -8.00
N GLY A 268 4.93 -12.80 -7.41
CA GLY A 268 3.78 -13.64 -7.74
C GLY A 268 4.11 -14.74 -8.76
N ASP A 269 3.17 -15.63 -9.00
CA ASP A 269 3.31 -16.75 -9.96
C ASP A 269 1.97 -17.11 -10.60
N VAL A 270 1.98 -18.02 -11.57
CA VAL A 270 0.76 -18.55 -12.17
C VAL A 270 0.00 -19.42 -11.17
N ASN A 271 -1.31 -19.19 -11.05
CA ASN A 271 -2.21 -19.99 -10.24
C ASN A 271 -2.66 -21.24 -11.00
N TYR A 272 -2.07 -22.39 -10.68
CA TYR A 272 -2.36 -23.68 -11.33
C TYR A 272 -3.84 -24.08 -11.35
N SER A 273 -4.63 -23.67 -10.35
CA SER A 273 -6.06 -23.97 -10.34
C SER A 273 -6.83 -23.15 -11.38
N LYS A 274 -6.42 -21.90 -11.60
CA LYS A 274 -7.01 -20.99 -12.58
C LYS A 274 -6.50 -21.22 -14.01
N ILE A 275 -5.32 -21.82 -14.19
CA ILE A 275 -4.83 -22.24 -15.53
C ILE A 275 -5.83 -23.16 -16.23
N ALA A 276 -6.45 -24.08 -15.49
CA ALA A 276 -7.42 -25.01 -16.08
C ALA A 276 -8.70 -24.31 -16.60
N VAL A 277 -8.98 -23.10 -16.11
CA VAL A 277 -10.13 -22.28 -16.48
C VAL A 277 -9.75 -21.30 -17.60
N TYR A 278 -8.72 -20.48 -17.38
CA TYR A 278 -8.38 -19.35 -18.26
C TYR A 278 -7.18 -19.59 -19.19
N GLY A 279 -6.32 -20.56 -18.86
CA GLY A 279 -5.04 -20.78 -19.55
C GLY A 279 -3.86 -20.02 -18.92
N GLU A 280 -2.64 -20.43 -19.26
CA GLU A 280 -1.40 -19.96 -18.61
C GLU A 280 -1.09 -18.47 -18.87
N SER A 281 -1.45 -17.97 -20.04
CA SER A 281 -1.14 -16.60 -20.46
C SER A 281 -2.23 -15.58 -20.11
N ASP A 282 -3.36 -16.01 -19.53
CA ASP A 282 -4.45 -15.11 -19.15
C ASP A 282 -4.12 -14.43 -17.81
N PRO A 283 -4.22 -13.09 -17.69
CA PRO A 283 -3.86 -12.38 -16.46
C PRO A 283 -4.74 -12.74 -15.26
N ARG A 284 -5.95 -13.29 -15.49
CA ARG A 284 -6.83 -13.81 -14.41
C ARG A 284 -6.28 -15.10 -13.80
N ALA A 285 -5.40 -15.81 -14.51
CA ALA A 285 -4.71 -16.99 -13.99
C ALA A 285 -3.45 -16.66 -13.20
N PHE A 286 -3.07 -15.40 -13.06
CA PHE A 286 -1.91 -14.99 -12.25
C PHE A 286 -2.30 -14.79 -10.78
N ASP A 287 -1.46 -15.25 -9.87
CA ASP A 287 -1.58 -15.03 -8.43
C ASP A 287 -0.73 -13.82 -8.01
N TYR A 288 -1.40 -12.73 -7.67
CA TYR A 288 -0.79 -11.47 -7.22
C TYR A 288 -0.42 -11.52 -5.73
N SER A 289 0.09 -12.65 -5.24
CA SER A 289 0.40 -12.89 -3.82
C SER A 289 1.86 -12.63 -3.43
N GLY A 290 2.66 -12.12 -4.37
CA GLY A 290 4.07 -11.80 -4.16
C GLY A 290 4.24 -10.69 -3.10
N ALA A 291 5.38 -10.68 -2.43
CA ALA A 291 5.65 -9.74 -1.36
C ALA A 291 5.53 -8.27 -1.80
N PHE A 292 5.97 -7.92 -3.01
CA PHE A 292 5.79 -6.57 -3.56
C PHE A 292 4.33 -6.26 -3.92
N CYS A 293 3.53 -7.26 -4.30
CA CYS A 293 2.10 -7.08 -4.59
C CYS A 293 1.33 -6.77 -3.30
N ASN A 294 1.63 -7.51 -2.23
CA ASN A 294 0.97 -7.35 -0.94
C ASN A 294 1.35 -6.05 -0.22
N ALA A 295 2.61 -5.60 -0.34
CA ALA A 295 3.06 -4.33 0.22
C ALA A 295 2.60 -3.10 -0.57
N ASN A 296 1.91 -3.28 -1.71
CA ASN A 296 1.44 -2.16 -2.52
C ASN A 296 0.52 -1.22 -1.73
N ARG A 297 0.66 0.08 -1.98
CA ARG A 297 0.09 1.19 -1.19
C ARG A 297 0.63 1.31 0.24
N GLY A 298 1.81 0.75 0.55
CA GLY A 298 2.40 0.91 1.88
C GLY A 298 3.89 0.56 1.99
N ILE A 299 4.25 -0.38 2.86
CA ILE A 299 5.64 -0.61 3.30
C ILE A 299 6.06 -2.04 2.98
N PHE A 300 7.14 -2.16 2.20
CA PHE A 300 7.89 -3.40 2.06
C PHE A 300 9.09 -3.34 3.00
N SER A 301 9.22 -4.30 3.91
CA SER A 301 10.37 -4.40 4.83
C SER A 301 11.21 -5.63 4.50
N GLY A 302 12.44 -5.40 4.07
CA GLY A 302 13.38 -6.47 3.75
C GLY A 302 14.33 -6.75 4.91
N GLU A 303 14.22 -7.93 5.52
CA GLU A 303 15.15 -8.35 6.56
C GLU A 303 16.43 -8.92 5.94
N GLU A 304 17.59 -8.45 6.39
CA GLU A 304 18.88 -8.98 5.93
C GLU A 304 19.06 -9.06 4.40
N LEU A 305 18.49 -8.10 3.64
CA LEU A 305 18.47 -8.09 2.16
C LEU A 305 19.83 -8.36 1.50
N LEU A 306 20.93 -7.96 2.14
CA LEU A 306 22.29 -8.18 1.64
C LEU A 306 22.70 -9.67 1.60
N LYS A 307 21.95 -10.56 2.23
CA LYS A 307 22.14 -12.02 2.17
C LYS A 307 21.39 -12.67 1.01
N LEU A 308 20.51 -11.95 0.33
CA LEU A 308 19.75 -12.45 -0.82
C LEU A 308 20.68 -12.84 -1.97
N GLN A 309 20.18 -13.75 -2.82
CA GLN A 309 20.88 -14.12 -4.03
C GLN A 309 20.84 -12.98 -5.06
N ARG A 310 21.74 -13.03 -6.04
CA ARG A 310 21.90 -11.95 -7.01
C ARG A 310 20.68 -11.79 -7.91
N GLU A 311 19.94 -12.87 -8.12
CA GLU A 311 18.75 -12.94 -8.95
C GLU A 311 17.66 -11.99 -8.41
N PHE A 312 17.37 -12.06 -7.10
CA PHE A 312 16.42 -11.16 -6.42
C PHE A 312 16.81 -9.67 -6.52
N LEU A 313 18.12 -9.36 -6.61
CA LEU A 313 18.58 -7.97 -6.69
C LEU A 313 18.09 -7.27 -7.97
N TYR A 314 17.81 -8.01 -9.04
CA TYR A 314 17.23 -7.42 -10.26
C TYR A 314 15.78 -6.98 -10.02
N ASP A 315 14.99 -7.75 -9.28
CA ASP A 315 13.62 -7.37 -8.93
C ASP A 315 13.60 -6.11 -8.06
N PHE A 316 14.48 -6.02 -7.06
CA PHE A 316 14.64 -4.80 -6.26
C PHE A 316 15.09 -3.60 -7.09
N LEU A 317 15.89 -3.80 -8.14
CA LEU A 317 16.33 -2.73 -9.03
C LEU A 317 15.16 -2.18 -9.84
N HIS A 318 14.34 -3.05 -10.44
CA HIS A 318 13.12 -2.64 -11.14
C HIS A 318 12.13 -1.98 -10.18
N ALA A 319 11.92 -2.58 -9.02
CA ALA A 319 10.99 -2.09 -8.01
C ALA A 319 11.35 -0.69 -7.50
N THR A 320 12.64 -0.38 -7.41
CA THR A 320 13.09 0.95 -7.00
C THR A 320 13.22 1.94 -8.14
N GLN A 321 13.90 1.60 -9.24
CA GLN A 321 14.20 2.57 -10.29
C GLN A 321 13.02 2.89 -11.19
N GLU A 322 12.24 1.86 -11.51
CA GLU A 322 11.11 1.94 -12.43
C GLU A 322 9.78 1.95 -11.69
N GLN A 323 9.78 1.66 -10.37
CA GLN A 323 8.55 1.46 -9.59
C GLN A 323 7.63 0.41 -10.22
N THR A 324 8.24 -0.62 -10.81
CA THR A 324 7.53 -1.75 -11.40
C THR A 324 8.16 -3.06 -10.97
N ILE A 325 7.37 -4.13 -10.99
CA ILE A 325 7.85 -5.50 -10.93
C ILE A 325 7.61 -6.19 -12.27
N LYS A 326 8.43 -7.21 -12.58
CA LYS A 326 8.28 -8.00 -13.80
C LYS A 326 8.18 -9.49 -13.45
N PRO A 327 6.97 -9.98 -13.12
CA PRO A 327 6.79 -11.40 -12.85
C PRO A 327 7.08 -12.24 -14.09
N LYS A 328 7.42 -13.51 -13.88
CA LYS A 328 7.54 -14.49 -14.96
C LYS A 328 6.22 -14.57 -15.73
N ASN A 329 6.30 -14.57 -17.07
CA ASN A 329 5.16 -14.75 -17.98
C ASN A 329 4.01 -13.74 -17.85
N ASN A 330 4.16 -12.65 -17.09
CA ASN A 330 3.16 -11.60 -16.93
C ASN A 330 3.72 -10.24 -17.41
N PRO A 331 2.92 -9.24 -17.86
CA PRO A 331 3.39 -7.88 -18.11
C PRO A 331 4.05 -7.22 -16.89
N ARG A 332 4.63 -6.03 -17.11
CA ARG A 332 5.13 -5.24 -15.98
C ARG A 332 3.93 -4.75 -15.17
N ILE A 333 4.10 -4.67 -13.86
CA ILE A 333 3.06 -4.23 -12.94
C ILE A 333 3.64 -3.07 -12.13
N ASP A 334 2.93 -1.96 -12.08
CA ASP A 334 3.34 -0.80 -11.28
C ASP A 334 3.13 -1.07 -9.79
N ILE A 335 4.02 -0.47 -8.99
CA ILE A 335 3.99 -0.56 -7.53
C ILE A 335 4.17 0.82 -6.90
N ASP A 336 3.50 1.02 -5.77
CA ASP A 336 3.54 2.18 -4.91
C ASP A 336 3.85 1.73 -3.48
N GLN A 337 5.13 1.82 -3.08
CA GLN A 337 5.56 1.36 -1.76
C GLN A 337 6.86 2.02 -1.29
N VAL A 338 7.01 2.11 0.03
CA VAL A 338 8.28 2.43 0.69
C VAL A 338 9.05 1.13 0.92
N ILE A 339 10.18 0.97 0.22
CA ILE A 339 11.06 -0.19 0.39
C ILE A 339 12.15 0.14 1.42
N VAL A 340 12.12 -0.56 2.55
CA VAL A 340 13.07 -0.41 3.67
C VAL A 340 14.10 -1.52 3.63
#